data_AF-A0A9D1IL31-F1
#
_entry.id   AF-A0A9D1IL31-F1
#
_cell.length_a   1.000
_cell.length_b   1.000
_cell.length_c   1.000
_cell.angle_alpha   90.00
_cell.angle_beta   90.00
_cell.angle_gamma   90.00
#
_symmetry.space_group_name_H-M   'P 1'
#
loop_
_entity.id
_entity.type
_entity.pdbx_description
1 polymer ?
#
loop_
_entity_poly.entity_id
_entity_poly.type
_entity_poly.pdbx_seq_one_letter_code
_entity_poly.pdbx_strand_id
1 'polypeptide(L)'
;LQSNNSADRKLPIDIECWPTATGFAVKVTGDDGVYAIINMTSANNPKANTSQEETQKRILGKLGDTPFYLRHFNAGHLAEIFIPASLLSQAKRRAIKAFEHAKKSGYRFEQRKTEDKSFPYMADSITFTGNVSNKAARTFYADHGVKAIEDAMECGKMDSSNTILMTTRYCLRRELNCCLKKEGKEKLPAQLFLESGDIRFSVEFDCKHCQMLLKKA
;
A
#
# COMPACT_ATOMS: atom_id res chain seq x y z
N LEU A 1 -16.85 17.09 7.19
CA LEU A 1 -16.40 15.88 6.46
C LEU A 1 -16.26 14.77 7.48
N GLN A 2 -17.30 13.98 7.67
CA GLN A 2 -17.23 12.77 8.49
C GLN A 2 -16.21 11.84 7.82
N SER A 3 -15.16 11.47 8.54
CA SER A 3 -14.18 10.49 8.12
C SER A 3 -14.84 9.11 8.09
N ASN A 4 -15.64 8.86 7.05
CA ASN A 4 -16.07 7.51 6.76
C ASN A 4 -14.82 6.69 6.49
N ASN A 5 -14.63 5.64 7.29
CA ASN A 5 -13.50 4.74 7.24
C ASN A 5 -13.44 4.13 5.82
N SER A 6 -12.57 4.65 4.96
CA SER A 6 -12.64 4.41 3.51
C SER A 6 -12.22 2.99 3.11
N ALA A 7 -11.60 2.24 4.02
CA ALA A 7 -11.37 0.79 3.90
C ALA A 7 -10.94 0.18 5.25
N ASP A 8 -11.61 -0.86 5.71
CA ASP A 8 -11.09 -1.74 6.77
C ASP A 8 -10.20 -2.83 6.14
N ARG A 9 -8.88 -2.63 6.19
CA ARG A 9 -7.87 -3.59 5.68
C ARG A 9 -7.61 -4.69 6.72
N LYS A 10 -8.62 -5.50 7.02
CA LYS A 10 -8.45 -6.68 7.90
C LYS A 10 -8.45 -7.97 7.08
N LEU A 11 -7.65 -8.93 7.52
CA LEU A 11 -7.50 -10.25 6.93
C LEU A 11 -8.43 -11.25 7.62
N PRO A 12 -9.21 -12.05 6.88
CA PRO A 12 -10.06 -13.07 7.47
C PRO A 12 -9.20 -14.18 8.10
N ILE A 13 -9.61 -14.60 9.30
CA ILE A 13 -9.12 -15.84 9.91
C ILE A 13 -10.27 -16.71 10.38
N ASP A 14 -10.06 -18.02 10.30
CA ASP A 14 -10.94 -19.02 10.88
C ASP A 14 -10.26 -19.61 12.12
N ILE A 15 -11.03 -19.78 13.20
CA ILE A 15 -10.56 -20.35 14.46
C ILE A 15 -11.30 -21.66 14.74
N GLU A 16 -10.54 -22.73 14.93
CA GLU A 16 -11.05 -24.05 15.33
C GLU A 16 -10.44 -24.43 16.67
N CYS A 17 -11.24 -25.04 17.54
CA CYS A 17 -10.81 -25.47 18.87
C CYS A 17 -11.27 -26.90 19.14
N TRP A 18 -10.47 -27.66 19.89
CA TRP A 18 -10.84 -29.01 20.32
C TRP A 18 -10.14 -29.38 21.63
N PRO A 19 -10.74 -30.28 22.45
CA PRO A 19 -10.07 -30.80 23.64
C PRO A 19 -8.90 -31.71 23.28
N THR A 20 -7.91 -31.75 24.16
CA THR A 20 -6.75 -32.65 24.08
C THR A 20 -6.60 -33.38 25.41
N ALA A 21 -5.77 -34.43 25.47
CA ALA A 21 -5.56 -35.21 26.69
C ALA A 21 -5.10 -34.37 27.89
N THR A 22 -4.42 -33.24 27.65
CA THR A 22 -3.84 -32.37 28.70
C THR A 22 -4.49 -30.99 28.78
N GLY A 23 -5.57 -30.73 28.02
CA GLY A 23 -6.21 -29.41 27.95
C GLY A 23 -6.96 -29.21 26.64
N PHE A 24 -6.56 -28.23 25.82
CA PHE A 24 -7.21 -27.93 24.54
C PHE A 24 -6.25 -27.33 23.51
N ALA A 25 -6.62 -27.43 22.24
CA ALA A 25 -5.90 -26.84 21.14
C ALA A 25 -6.70 -25.69 20.51
N VAL A 26 -5.97 -24.72 19.96
CA VAL A 26 -6.53 -23.63 19.14
C VAL A 26 -5.76 -23.57 17.83
N LYS A 27 -6.48 -23.71 16.73
CA LYS A 27 -5.97 -23.55 15.37
C LYS A 27 -6.50 -22.24 14.80
N VAL A 28 -5.60 -21.48 14.18
CA VAL A 28 -5.91 -20.27 13.43
C VAL A 28 -5.49 -20.50 11.98
N THR A 29 -6.40 -20.25 11.04
CA THR A 29 -6.18 -20.45 9.60
C THR A 29 -6.47 -19.16 8.84
N GLY A 30 -5.59 -18.75 7.94
CA GLY A 30 -5.80 -17.62 7.03
C GLY A 30 -6.49 -18.02 5.73
N ASP A 31 -6.89 -17.04 4.94
CA ASP A 31 -7.41 -17.21 3.57
C ASP A 31 -6.41 -17.82 2.58
N ASP A 32 -5.12 -17.57 2.76
CA ASP A 32 -4.02 -18.14 1.98
C ASP A 32 -3.64 -19.58 2.38
N GLY A 33 -4.38 -20.20 3.30
CA GLY A 33 -4.15 -21.57 3.77
C GLY A 33 -3.01 -21.72 4.79
N VAL A 34 -2.30 -20.64 5.14
CA VAL A 34 -1.35 -20.66 6.26
C VAL A 34 -2.12 -20.89 7.55
N TYR A 35 -1.59 -21.72 8.44
CA TYR A 35 -2.21 -21.97 9.74
C TYR A 35 -1.16 -22.10 10.85
N ALA A 36 -1.62 -21.92 12.09
CA ALA A 36 -0.86 -22.24 13.28
C ALA A 36 -1.75 -22.95 14.30
N ILE A 37 -1.18 -23.91 15.02
CA ILE A 37 -1.86 -24.64 16.09
C ILE A 37 -1.06 -24.46 17.37
N ILE A 38 -1.75 -24.12 18.45
CA ILE A 38 -1.17 -24.12 19.80
C ILE A 38 -1.90 -25.11 20.68
N ASN A 39 -1.18 -25.67 21.66
CA ASN A 39 -1.75 -26.46 22.74
C ASN A 39 -1.67 -25.66 24.05
N MET A 40 -2.79 -25.67 24.78
CA MET A 40 -2.93 -25.07 26.10
C MET A 40 -3.18 -26.18 27.11
N THR A 41 -2.26 -26.32 28.06
CA THR A 41 -2.45 -27.22 29.20
C THR A 41 -3.48 -26.62 30.15
N SER A 42 -4.45 -27.42 30.57
CA SER A 42 -5.46 -27.02 31.54
C SER A 42 -5.84 -28.22 32.39
N ALA A 43 -5.65 -28.11 33.70
CA ALA A 43 -6.07 -29.14 34.65
C ALA A 43 -7.50 -28.86 35.11
N ASN A 44 -8.32 -29.92 35.22
CA ASN A 44 -9.67 -29.88 35.79
C ASN A 44 -10.64 -28.94 35.06
N ASN A 45 -10.93 -29.22 33.79
CA ASN A 45 -12.02 -28.52 33.11
C ASN A 45 -13.34 -29.28 33.32
N PRO A 46 -14.29 -28.76 34.12
CA PRO A 46 -15.56 -29.43 34.30
C PRO A 46 -16.37 -29.39 33.01
N LYS A 47 -17.22 -30.40 32.83
CA LYS A 47 -18.28 -30.35 31.81
C LYS A 47 -19.17 -29.16 32.12
N ALA A 48 -19.43 -28.33 31.12
CA ALA A 48 -20.30 -27.17 31.27
C ALA A 48 -21.78 -27.60 31.24
N ASN A 49 -22.61 -26.94 32.04
CA ASN A 49 -24.06 -27.19 32.06
C ASN A 49 -24.76 -26.70 30.78
N THR A 50 -24.15 -25.74 30.09
CA THR A 50 -24.61 -25.15 28.84
C THR A 50 -23.44 -24.97 27.87
N SER A 51 -23.72 -24.96 26.57
CA SER A 51 -22.70 -24.72 25.55
C SER A 51 -21.95 -23.40 25.81
N GLN A 52 -20.62 -23.47 25.77
CA GLN A 52 -19.71 -22.35 25.96
C GLN A 52 -19.31 -21.69 24.64
N GLU A 53 -19.84 -22.14 23.50
CA GLU A 53 -19.40 -21.73 22.18
C GLU A 53 -19.49 -20.22 21.94
N GLU A 54 -20.60 -19.57 22.30
CA GLU A 54 -20.74 -18.11 22.15
C GLU A 54 -19.73 -17.34 23.01
N THR A 55 -19.48 -17.81 24.23
CA THR A 55 -18.50 -17.19 25.13
C THR A 55 -17.09 -17.36 24.60
N GLN A 56 -16.76 -18.56 24.11
CA GLN A 56 -15.46 -18.85 23.49
C GLN A 56 -15.27 -18.02 22.22
N LYS A 57 -16.28 -17.95 21.34
CA LYS A 57 -16.30 -17.12 20.13
C LYS A 57 -16.07 -15.65 20.46
N ARG A 58 -16.78 -15.11 21.46
CA ARG A 58 -16.66 -13.71 21.88
C ARG A 58 -15.26 -13.38 22.38
N ILE A 59 -14.62 -14.28 23.13
CA ILE A 59 -13.27 -14.03 23.70
C ILE A 59 -12.18 -14.21 22.63
N LEU A 60 -12.21 -15.33 21.90
CA LEU A 60 -11.22 -15.67 20.88
C LEU A 60 -11.34 -14.78 19.64
N GLY A 61 -12.56 -14.35 19.30
CA GLY A 61 -12.85 -13.45 18.17
C GLY A 61 -12.58 -11.97 18.44
N LYS A 62 -12.28 -11.56 19.68
CA LYS A 62 -11.94 -10.16 19.99
C LYS A 62 -10.50 -9.84 19.59
N LEU A 63 -10.31 -9.54 18.30
CA LEU A 63 -9.00 -9.39 17.65
C LEU A 63 -8.48 -7.95 17.52
N GLY A 64 -9.27 -6.95 17.95
CA GLY A 64 -8.93 -5.52 18.13
C GLY A 64 -7.70 -4.99 17.39
N ASP A 65 -6.55 -5.08 18.06
CA ASP A 65 -5.26 -4.48 17.66
C ASP A 65 -4.48 -5.27 16.61
N THR A 66 -5.04 -6.37 16.12
CA THR A 66 -4.41 -7.23 15.10
C THR A 66 -4.98 -6.91 13.72
N PRO A 67 -4.25 -7.18 12.62
CA PRO A 67 -4.76 -7.00 11.27
C PRO A 67 -5.83 -8.05 10.89
N PHE A 68 -6.37 -8.81 11.84
CA PHE A 68 -7.26 -9.94 11.57
C PHE A 68 -8.71 -9.67 12.00
N TYR A 69 -9.65 -10.29 11.32
CA TYR A 69 -11.04 -10.42 11.77
C TYR A 69 -11.47 -11.89 11.75
N LEU A 70 -12.36 -12.25 12.69
CA LEU A 70 -12.88 -13.62 12.77
C LEU A 70 -13.95 -13.82 11.70
N ARG A 71 -13.69 -14.72 10.75
CA ARG A 71 -14.63 -15.12 9.70
C ARG A 71 -15.46 -16.32 10.16
N HIS A 72 -14.81 -17.43 10.51
CA HIS A 72 -15.47 -18.62 11.05
C HIS A 72 -14.93 -18.97 12.44
N PHE A 73 -15.80 -19.46 13.32
CA PHE A 73 -15.42 -20.05 14.61
C PHE A 73 -16.06 -21.43 14.78
N ASN A 74 -15.28 -22.41 15.19
CA ASN A 74 -15.76 -23.75 15.54
C ASN A 74 -15.17 -24.17 16.89
N ALA A 75 -16.00 -24.33 17.90
CA ALA A 75 -15.58 -24.81 19.21
C ALA A 75 -15.47 -26.35 19.30
N GLY A 76 -16.06 -27.10 18.37
CA GLY A 76 -16.14 -28.57 18.44
C GLY A 76 -16.60 -29.06 19.82
N HIS A 77 -15.99 -30.13 20.31
CA HIS A 77 -16.26 -30.64 21.67
C HIS A 77 -15.75 -29.73 22.80
N LEU A 78 -14.97 -28.68 22.49
CA LEU A 78 -14.58 -27.70 23.51
C LEU A 78 -15.78 -26.86 23.97
N ALA A 79 -16.85 -26.79 23.16
CA ALA A 79 -18.10 -26.12 23.53
C ALA A 79 -18.75 -26.72 24.80
N GLU A 80 -18.50 -28.00 25.09
CA GLU A 80 -19.03 -28.70 26.26
C GLU A 80 -18.18 -28.51 27.53
N ILE A 81 -17.08 -27.78 27.44
CA ILE A 81 -16.06 -27.69 28.48
C ILE A 81 -15.96 -26.25 28.97
N PHE A 82 -16.04 -26.06 30.29
CA PHE A 82 -15.82 -24.75 30.89
C PHE A 82 -14.33 -24.41 30.89
N ILE A 83 -13.98 -23.31 30.20
CA ILE A 83 -12.62 -22.77 30.17
C ILE A 83 -12.65 -21.33 30.72
N PRO A 84 -11.83 -21.01 31.73
CA PRO A 84 -11.76 -19.65 32.27
C PRO A 84 -11.42 -18.61 31.19
N ALA A 85 -12.05 -17.43 31.27
CA ALA A 85 -11.85 -16.35 30.30
C ALA A 85 -10.39 -15.86 30.22
N SER A 86 -9.65 -15.94 31.33
CA SER A 86 -8.21 -15.65 31.39
C SER A 86 -7.40 -16.61 30.52
N LEU A 87 -7.72 -17.91 30.57
CA LEU A 87 -7.06 -18.95 29.81
C LEU A 87 -7.39 -18.86 28.32
N LEU A 88 -8.65 -18.59 27.96
CA LEU A 88 -9.04 -18.29 26.57
C LEU A 88 -8.34 -17.05 26.03
N SER A 89 -8.23 -15.99 26.84
CA SER A 89 -7.52 -14.76 26.45
C SER A 89 -6.02 -15.01 26.25
N GLN A 90 -5.41 -15.86 27.08
CA GLN A 90 -4.02 -16.28 26.91
C GLN A 90 -3.84 -17.15 25.65
N ALA A 91 -4.75 -18.09 25.41
CA ALA A 91 -4.76 -18.94 24.23
C ALA A 91 -4.85 -18.10 22.96
N LYS A 92 -5.77 -17.13 22.90
CA LYS A 92 -5.88 -16.18 21.79
C LYS A 92 -4.55 -15.49 21.50
N ARG A 93 -3.93 -14.87 22.51
CA ARG A 93 -2.66 -14.14 22.33
C ARG A 93 -1.56 -15.04 21.78
N ARG A 94 -1.45 -16.27 22.31
CA ARG A 94 -0.45 -17.25 21.85
C ARG A 94 -0.74 -17.74 20.43
N ALA A 95 -2.00 -18.03 20.11
CA ALA A 95 -2.43 -18.53 18.81
C ALA A 95 -2.19 -17.48 17.72
N ILE A 96 -2.58 -16.22 17.96
CA ILE A 96 -2.34 -15.13 17.01
C ILE A 96 -0.84 -14.87 16.83
N LYS A 97 -0.04 -14.85 17.90
CA LYS A 97 1.41 -14.70 17.79
C LYS A 97 2.06 -15.83 16.99
N ALA A 98 1.63 -17.07 17.19
CA ALA A 98 2.11 -18.21 16.42
C ALA A 98 1.70 -18.11 14.94
N PHE A 99 0.48 -17.67 14.67
CA PHE A 99 -0.03 -17.45 13.32
C PHE A 99 0.72 -16.33 12.58
N GLU A 100 0.98 -15.21 13.25
CA GLU A 100 1.81 -14.13 12.69
C GLU A 100 3.22 -14.60 12.35
N HIS A 101 3.81 -15.45 13.19
CA HIS A 101 5.11 -16.04 12.92
C HIS A 101 5.08 -17.00 11.72
N ALA A 102 4.05 -17.84 11.62
CA ALA A 102 3.84 -18.72 10.47
C ALA A 102 3.68 -17.91 9.17
N LYS A 103 2.86 -16.85 9.19
CA LYS A 103 2.68 -15.91 8.07
C LYS A 103 4.00 -15.26 7.65
N LYS A 104 4.77 -14.72 8.60
CA LYS A 104 6.07 -14.08 8.32
C LYS A 104 7.10 -15.07 7.77
N SER A 105 7.11 -16.29 8.27
CA SER A 105 8.08 -17.32 7.84
C SER A 105 7.74 -17.91 6.47
N GLY A 106 6.43 -17.99 6.13
CA GLY A 106 5.96 -18.42 4.82
C GLY A 106 5.98 -17.33 3.75
N TYR A 107 6.14 -16.05 4.14
CA TYR A 107 6.10 -14.94 3.20
C TYR A 107 7.29 -15.00 2.24
N ARG A 108 6.99 -15.31 0.98
CA ARG A 108 7.95 -15.21 -0.13
C ARG A 108 7.80 -13.84 -0.77
N PHE A 109 8.85 -13.04 -0.69
CA PHE A 109 8.94 -11.83 -1.51
C PHE A 109 9.37 -12.22 -2.91
N GLU A 110 8.78 -11.59 -3.92
CA GLU A 110 9.36 -11.65 -5.26
C GLU A 110 10.71 -10.93 -5.23
N GLN A 111 11.76 -11.65 -5.61
CA GLN A 111 13.04 -11.01 -5.83
C GLN A 111 12.99 -10.18 -7.11
N ARG A 112 13.69 -9.05 -7.10
CA ARG A 112 13.92 -8.28 -8.32
C ARG A 112 14.51 -9.22 -9.37
N LYS A 113 13.84 -9.34 -10.51
CA LYS A 113 14.37 -10.11 -11.65
C LYS A 113 15.71 -9.53 -12.07
N THR A 114 16.62 -10.40 -12.53
CA THR A 114 17.85 -9.95 -13.17
C THR A 114 17.51 -9.04 -14.34
N GLU A 115 18.26 -7.96 -14.48
CA GLU A 115 18.13 -7.03 -15.60
C GLU A 115 18.39 -7.75 -16.92
N ASP A 116 17.48 -7.59 -17.87
CA ASP A 116 17.66 -8.09 -19.24
C ASP A 116 18.14 -6.95 -20.13
N LYS A 117 19.46 -6.92 -20.37
CA LYS A 117 20.14 -5.88 -21.16
C LYS A 117 19.87 -5.98 -22.66
N SER A 118 19.16 -7.00 -23.12
CA SER A 118 18.82 -7.15 -24.55
C SER A 118 17.76 -6.14 -25.02
N PHE A 119 17.02 -5.53 -24.10
CA PHE A 119 15.96 -4.58 -24.41
C PHE A 119 16.50 -3.15 -24.47
N PRO A 120 16.64 -2.51 -25.64
CA PRO A 120 17.10 -1.12 -25.69
C PRO A 120 16.04 -0.16 -25.14
N TYR A 121 16.50 0.95 -24.55
CA TYR A 121 15.64 2.08 -24.21
C TYR A 121 15.13 2.77 -25.48
N MET A 122 13.94 3.38 -25.42
CA MET A 122 13.27 3.93 -26.60
C MET A 122 13.96 5.17 -27.21
N ALA A 123 14.92 5.77 -26.51
CA ALA A 123 15.63 6.97 -26.95
C ALA A 123 17.14 6.86 -26.70
N ASP A 124 17.93 7.44 -27.59
CA ASP A 124 19.39 7.44 -27.49
C ASP A 124 19.93 8.45 -26.44
N SER A 125 19.07 9.34 -25.94
CA SER A 125 19.42 10.36 -24.97
C SER A 125 18.30 10.60 -23.97
N ILE A 126 18.69 10.85 -22.71
CA ILE A 126 17.79 11.23 -21.62
C ILE A 126 18.19 12.61 -21.12
N THR A 127 17.24 13.54 -21.16
CA THR A 127 17.38 14.86 -20.54
C THR A 127 17.03 14.80 -19.05
N PHE A 128 17.17 15.92 -18.34
CA PHE A 128 16.81 16.01 -16.91
C PHE A 128 15.39 15.49 -16.59
N THR A 129 14.48 15.48 -17.56
CA THR A 129 13.10 14.96 -17.42
C THR A 129 13.03 13.45 -17.15
N GLY A 130 14.11 12.71 -17.41
CA GLY A 130 14.22 11.28 -17.08
C GLY A 130 14.58 10.97 -15.62
N ASN A 131 14.75 12.00 -14.78
CA ASN A 131 14.99 11.88 -13.33
C ASN A 131 16.15 10.93 -12.96
N VAL A 132 17.26 10.99 -13.71
CA VAL A 132 18.46 10.19 -13.42
C VAL A 132 19.25 10.85 -12.28
N SER A 133 18.93 10.48 -11.05
CA SER A 133 19.47 11.14 -9.84
C SER A 133 20.60 10.39 -9.13
N ASN A 134 20.90 9.16 -9.56
CA ASN A 134 21.89 8.32 -8.92
C ASN A 134 22.65 7.42 -9.91
N LYS A 135 23.77 6.86 -9.44
CA LYS A 135 24.64 6.00 -10.25
C LYS A 135 23.93 4.75 -10.77
N ALA A 136 23.04 4.14 -9.98
CA ALA A 136 22.33 2.93 -10.39
C ALA A 136 21.37 3.20 -11.57
N ALA A 137 20.63 4.32 -11.54
CA ALA A 137 19.80 4.75 -12.66
C ALA A 137 20.63 5.04 -13.90
N ARG A 138 21.79 5.71 -13.74
CA ARG A 138 22.71 6.00 -14.85
C ARG A 138 23.24 4.71 -15.49
N THR A 139 23.65 3.73 -14.68
CA THR A 139 24.10 2.42 -15.17
C THR A 139 22.99 1.71 -15.93
N PHE A 140 21.76 1.66 -15.38
CA PHE A 140 20.61 1.05 -16.04
C PHE A 140 20.38 1.63 -17.45
N TYR A 141 20.28 2.95 -17.58
CA TYR A 141 20.04 3.55 -18.89
C TYR A 141 21.20 3.34 -19.87
N ALA A 142 22.45 3.36 -19.38
CA ALA A 142 23.62 3.05 -20.22
C ALA A 142 23.63 1.59 -20.68
N ASP A 143 23.29 0.64 -19.79
CA ASP A 143 23.14 -0.79 -20.10
C ASP A 143 22.05 -1.04 -21.15
N HIS A 144 21.04 -0.17 -21.18
CA HIS A 144 19.95 -0.16 -22.16
C HIS A 144 20.22 0.73 -23.40
N GLY A 145 21.48 1.09 -23.66
CA GLY A 145 21.91 1.72 -24.93
C GLY A 145 21.79 3.24 -25.00
N VAL A 146 21.43 3.92 -23.91
CA VAL A 146 21.37 5.38 -23.87
C VAL A 146 22.79 5.97 -23.85
N LYS A 147 23.09 6.86 -24.79
CA LYS A 147 24.44 7.41 -25.02
C LYS A 147 24.68 8.70 -24.22
N ALA A 148 23.66 9.55 -24.12
CA ALA A 148 23.73 10.83 -23.42
C ALA A 148 22.70 10.86 -22.29
N ILE A 149 23.17 11.05 -21.05
CA ILE A 149 22.31 11.02 -19.86
C ILE A 149 22.61 12.26 -19.02
N GLU A 150 21.69 13.21 -19.02
CA GLU A 150 21.70 14.36 -18.12
C GLU A 150 21.33 13.93 -16.69
N ASP A 151 21.86 14.66 -15.71
CA ASP A 151 21.45 14.47 -14.31
C ASP A 151 20.04 15.02 -14.09
N ALA A 152 19.34 14.45 -13.12
CA ALA A 152 18.07 14.99 -12.66
C ALA A 152 18.23 16.43 -12.13
N MET A 153 17.15 17.22 -12.20
CA MET A 153 17.17 18.64 -11.84
C MET A 153 17.59 18.86 -10.38
N GLU A 154 17.13 18.00 -9.47
CA GLU A 154 17.42 18.05 -8.04
C GLU A 154 18.89 17.79 -7.70
N CYS A 155 19.69 17.26 -8.64
CA CYS A 155 21.14 17.10 -8.45
C CYS A 155 21.91 18.44 -8.51
N GLY A 156 21.21 19.56 -8.74
CA GLY A 156 21.74 20.92 -8.53
C GLY A 156 22.76 21.40 -9.57
N LYS A 157 22.90 20.69 -10.69
CA LYS A 157 23.87 21.03 -11.75
C LYS A 157 23.28 21.85 -12.90
N MET A 158 21.99 22.17 -12.86
CA MET A 158 21.26 22.78 -13.98
C MET A 158 20.58 24.06 -13.53
N ASP A 159 20.59 25.08 -14.40
CA ASP A 159 19.86 26.30 -14.14
C ASP A 159 18.35 26.07 -14.31
N SER A 160 17.60 26.28 -13.23
CA SER A 160 16.15 26.11 -13.19
C SER A 160 15.39 27.34 -13.71
N SER A 161 16.07 28.47 -13.95
CA SER A 161 15.43 29.77 -14.23
C SER A 161 14.58 29.80 -15.50
N ASN A 162 14.95 29.04 -16.54
CA ASN A 162 14.21 28.98 -17.81
C ASN A 162 13.81 27.55 -18.22
N THR A 163 13.83 26.62 -17.25
CA THR A 163 13.55 25.21 -17.51
C THR A 163 12.08 24.90 -17.28
N ILE A 164 11.48 24.12 -18.19
CA ILE A 164 10.10 23.64 -18.04
C ILE A 164 10.07 22.61 -16.91
N LEU A 165 9.39 22.96 -15.81
CA LEU A 165 9.25 22.12 -14.63
C LEU A 165 8.12 21.11 -14.78
N MET A 166 7.05 21.49 -15.48
CA MET A 166 5.87 20.66 -15.66
C MET A 166 5.22 20.95 -17.01
N THR A 167 4.77 19.88 -17.67
CA THR A 167 3.91 19.94 -18.85
C THR A 167 2.58 19.28 -18.52
N THR A 168 1.48 19.95 -18.83
CA THR A 168 0.13 19.40 -18.59
C THR A 168 -0.79 19.61 -19.78
N ARG A 169 -1.73 18.68 -19.96
CA ARG A 169 -2.81 18.77 -20.94
C ARG A 169 -3.94 19.70 -20.47
N TYR A 170 -4.02 19.95 -19.16
CA TYR A 170 -4.94 20.93 -18.62
C TYR A 170 -4.53 22.33 -19.09
N CYS A 171 -5.47 23.09 -19.65
CA CYS A 171 -5.18 24.33 -20.35
C CYS A 171 -6.11 25.44 -19.86
N LEU A 172 -5.56 26.41 -19.12
CA LEU A 172 -6.34 27.55 -18.61
C LEU A 172 -7.02 28.35 -19.73
N ARG A 173 -6.39 28.47 -20.92
CA ARG A 173 -7.05 29.08 -22.08
C ARG A 173 -8.31 28.34 -22.50
N ARG A 174 -8.36 27.01 -22.38
CA ARG A 174 -9.57 26.25 -22.69
C ARG A 174 -10.62 26.44 -21.60
N GLU A 175 -10.21 26.36 -20.34
CA GLU A 175 -11.11 26.52 -19.19
C GLU A 175 -11.80 27.90 -19.18
N LEU A 176 -11.02 28.95 -19.47
CA LEU A 176 -11.49 30.33 -19.51
C LEU A 176 -12.08 30.74 -20.87
N ASN A 177 -12.38 29.79 -21.76
CA ASN A 177 -12.93 30.07 -23.11
C ASN A 177 -12.09 31.03 -23.98
N CYS A 178 -10.79 31.10 -23.73
CA CYS A 178 -9.79 31.91 -24.44
C CYS A 178 -8.90 31.06 -25.39
N CYS A 179 -9.40 29.92 -25.87
CA CYS A 179 -8.62 28.99 -26.68
C CYS A 179 -8.40 29.52 -28.10
N LEU A 180 -7.14 29.71 -28.51
CA LEU A 180 -6.80 30.21 -29.84
C LEU A 180 -7.25 29.28 -30.98
N LYS A 181 -7.42 27.97 -30.72
CA LYS A 181 -7.90 26.99 -31.71
C LYS A 181 -9.43 26.93 -31.85
N LYS A 182 -10.18 27.60 -30.97
CA LYS A 182 -11.67 27.56 -30.94
C LYS A 182 -12.29 28.97 -30.99
N GLU A 183 -11.60 29.91 -31.63
CA GLU A 183 -12.06 31.32 -31.72
C GLU A 183 -12.40 31.90 -30.33
N GLY A 184 -11.46 31.73 -29.39
CA GLY A 184 -11.60 32.23 -28.02
C GLY A 184 -12.03 33.70 -27.99
N LYS A 185 -12.99 34.00 -27.13
CA LYS A 185 -13.71 35.28 -27.13
C LYS A 185 -12.85 36.43 -26.59
N GLU A 186 -11.88 36.12 -25.73
CA GLU A 186 -11.10 37.11 -24.99
C GLU A 186 -9.60 36.81 -25.06
N LYS A 187 -8.78 37.88 -24.97
CA LYS A 187 -7.32 37.78 -24.89
C LYS A 187 -6.91 37.76 -23.44
N LEU A 188 -6.22 36.70 -23.03
CA LEU A 188 -5.55 36.67 -21.73
C LEU A 188 -4.36 37.64 -21.70
N PRO A 189 -3.94 38.10 -20.50
CA PRO A 189 -2.70 38.83 -20.31
C PRO A 189 -1.49 38.14 -20.96
N ALA A 190 -0.48 38.93 -21.34
CA ALA A 190 0.72 38.43 -21.99
C ALA A 190 1.51 37.43 -21.11
N GLN A 191 1.46 37.61 -19.79
CA GLN A 191 2.06 36.71 -18.80
C GLN A 191 0.99 36.26 -17.81
N LEU A 192 1.00 34.97 -17.49
CA LEU A 192 0.15 34.38 -16.47
C LEU A 192 1.02 33.66 -15.44
N PHE A 193 0.60 33.71 -14.20
CA PHE A 193 1.28 33.07 -13.08
C PHE A 193 0.32 32.18 -12.30
N LEU A 194 0.82 31.06 -11.81
CA LEU A 194 0.16 30.23 -10.79
C LEU A 194 0.87 30.46 -9.47
N GLU A 195 0.09 30.81 -8.45
CA GLU A 195 0.59 31.14 -7.10
C GLU A 195 -0.07 30.22 -6.07
N SER A 196 0.74 29.64 -5.18
CA SER A 196 0.27 28.83 -4.07
C SER A 196 1.25 28.97 -2.89
N GLY A 197 0.86 29.74 -1.88
CA GLY A 197 1.76 30.13 -0.78
C GLY A 197 2.98 30.87 -1.33
N ASP A 198 4.18 30.42 -0.97
CA ASP A 198 5.45 31.00 -1.41
C ASP A 198 5.91 30.54 -2.80
N ILE A 199 5.11 29.69 -3.47
CA ILE A 199 5.47 29.10 -4.76
C ILE A 199 4.79 29.89 -5.89
N ARG A 200 5.60 30.32 -6.85
CA ARG A 200 5.15 31.02 -8.06
C ARG A 200 5.70 30.36 -9.32
N PHE A 201 4.81 30.08 -10.28
CA PHE A 201 5.18 29.55 -11.58
C PHE A 201 4.68 30.44 -12.70
N SER A 202 5.51 30.66 -13.73
CA SER A 202 5.07 31.29 -14.97
C SER A 202 4.44 30.25 -15.89
N VAL A 203 3.39 30.67 -16.58
CA VAL A 203 2.57 29.81 -17.44
C VAL A 203 2.78 30.18 -18.90
N GLU A 204 3.18 29.20 -19.70
CA GLU A 204 3.28 29.30 -21.14
C GLU A 204 2.32 28.30 -21.82
N PHE A 205 1.87 28.60 -23.04
CA PHE A 205 0.94 27.75 -23.79
C PHE A 205 1.56 27.28 -25.10
N ASP A 206 1.82 25.98 -25.19
CA ASP A 206 2.11 25.33 -26.45
C ASP A 206 0.79 24.95 -27.13
N CYS A 207 0.25 25.90 -27.90
CA CYS A 207 -0.99 25.69 -28.63
C CYS A 207 -0.85 24.64 -29.74
N LYS A 208 0.36 24.43 -30.30
CA LYS A 208 0.60 23.44 -31.35
C LYS A 208 0.32 22.05 -30.80
N HIS A 209 0.93 21.72 -29.66
CA HIS A 209 0.77 20.42 -29.00
C HIS A 209 -0.41 20.35 -28.02
N CYS A 210 -1.19 21.43 -27.84
CA CYS A 210 -2.27 21.51 -26.85
C CYS A 210 -1.78 21.18 -25.44
N GLN A 211 -0.77 21.91 -24.98
CA GLN A 211 -0.15 21.75 -23.68
C GLN A 211 0.03 23.11 -22.99
N MET A 212 0.02 23.09 -21.67
CA MET A 212 0.43 24.19 -20.81
C MET A 212 1.76 23.82 -20.15
N LEU A 213 2.70 24.75 -20.18
CA LEU A 213 4.05 24.59 -19.67
C LEU A 213 4.21 25.49 -18.45
N LEU A 214 4.79 24.95 -17.39
CA LEU A 214 5.10 25.69 -16.17
C LEU A 214 6.61 25.85 -16.04
N LYS A 215 7.06 27.07 -15.77
CA LYS A 215 8.45 27.40 -15.45
C LYS A 215 8.50 28.10 -14.10
N LYS A 216 9.68 28.11 -13.47
CA LYS A 216 9.89 28.91 -12.26
C LYS A 216 9.71 30.40 -12.63
N ALA A 217 8.99 31.15 -11.79
CA ALA A 217 8.79 32.59 -11.95
C ALA A 217 9.85 33.40 -11.20
#